data_AF-A0AAW7Q0P5-F1
#
_entry.id   AF-A0AAW7Q0P5-F1
#
_cell.length_a   1.000
_cell.length_b   1.000
_cell.length_c   1.000
_cell.angle_alpha   90.00
_cell.angle_beta   90.00
_cell.angle_gamma   90.00
#
_symmetry.space_group_name_H-M   'P 1'
#
loop_
_entity.id
_entity.type
_entity.pdbx_description
1 polymer ?
#
loop_
_entity_poly.entity_id
_entity_poly.type
_entity_poly.pdbx_seq_one_letter_code
_entity_poly.pdbx_strand_id
1 'polypeptide(L)'
;MFLNFFKKLLNFFKKEKYSHKWRKASAVKVLKKLETLNEAQTFTYLRKIDPFVMEELILTVLDKREDIRVERNKKYTGDFGVDGRFYILENNKKPLKCIIQAKRYSSLINPKHLKEFANQIHEENAYLGFFIHTGRTSKNSFAFAKSVNNLEIISGQRLIKLIRVGALD
;
A
#
# COMPACT_ATOMS: atom_id res chain seq x y z
N MET A 1 40.40 13.86 -7.31
CA MET A 1 39.79 12.51 -7.17
C MET A 1 39.10 12.26 -5.80
N PHE A 2 39.24 13.15 -4.79
CA PHE A 2 38.64 12.95 -3.46
C PHE A 2 37.24 13.58 -3.24
N LEU A 3 36.82 14.54 -4.07
CA LEU A 3 35.59 15.32 -3.84
C LEU A 3 34.29 14.56 -4.23
N ASN A 4 34.39 13.56 -5.10
CA ASN A 4 33.23 12.75 -5.54
C ASN A 4 32.86 11.63 -4.57
N PHE A 5 33.77 11.25 -3.65
CA PHE A 5 33.49 10.21 -2.66
C PHE A 5 32.63 10.75 -1.51
N PHE A 6 32.89 11.98 -1.05
CA PHE A 6 32.09 12.65 -0.01
C PHE A 6 30.67 13.01 -0.45
N LYS A 7 30.46 13.42 -1.72
CA LYS A 7 29.11 13.64 -2.28
C LYS A 7 28.28 12.35 -2.36
N LYS A 8 28.93 11.20 -2.59
CA LYS A 8 28.27 9.88 -2.61
C LYS A 8 27.89 9.43 -1.20
N LEU A 9 28.71 9.74 -0.19
CA LEU A 9 28.44 9.43 1.21
C LEU A 9 27.33 10.32 1.81
N LEU A 10 27.27 11.61 1.46
CA LEU A 10 26.25 12.54 1.97
C LEU A 10 24.84 12.26 1.43
N ASN A 11 24.73 11.61 0.26
CA ASN A 11 23.43 11.24 -0.33
C ASN A 11 22.79 10.00 0.32
N PHE A 12 23.51 9.32 1.22
CA PHE A 12 23.03 8.09 1.85
C PHE A 12 22.16 8.34 3.10
N PHE A 13 22.15 9.56 3.63
CA PHE A 13 21.31 9.95 4.77
C PHE A 13 20.36 11.10 4.41
N LYS A 14 19.48 10.90 3.41
CA LYS A 14 18.29 11.75 3.30
C LYS A 14 17.40 11.46 4.51
N LYS A 15 17.52 12.30 5.55
CA LYS A 15 16.73 12.25 6.78
C LYS A 15 15.25 12.17 6.38
N GLU A 16 14.61 11.07 6.76
CA GLU A 16 13.18 10.87 6.53
C GLU A 16 12.40 12.09 7.05
N LYS A 17 11.49 12.62 6.23
CA LYS A 17 10.68 13.76 6.65
C LYS A 17 9.92 13.40 7.93
N TYR A 18 9.87 14.31 8.89
CA TYR A 18 9.13 14.13 10.15
C TYR A 18 7.68 13.68 9.91
N SER A 19 7.07 14.18 8.82
CA SER A 19 5.73 13.81 8.36
C SER A 19 5.55 12.32 8.05
N HIS A 20 6.61 11.62 7.63
CA HIS A 20 6.59 10.17 7.41
C HIS A 20 6.80 9.41 8.72
N LYS A 21 7.75 9.86 9.54
CA LYS A 21 8.05 9.21 10.82
C LYS A 21 6.83 9.15 11.74
N TRP A 22 6.06 10.25 11.86
CA TRP A 22 4.86 10.25 12.71
C TRP A 22 3.74 9.34 12.15
N ARG A 23 3.60 9.25 10.83
CA ARG A 23 2.59 8.39 10.19
C ARG A 23 2.91 6.91 10.34
N LYS A 24 4.17 6.52 10.19
CA LYS A 24 4.65 5.18 10.55
C LYS A 24 4.39 4.85 12.01
N ALA A 25 4.73 5.76 12.93
CA ALA A 25 4.45 5.57 14.35
C ALA A 25 2.94 5.46 14.62
N SER A 26 2.12 6.24 13.91
CA SER A 26 0.66 6.19 14.01
C SER A 26 0.10 4.90 13.44
N ALA A 27 0.61 4.41 12.32
CA ALA A 27 0.25 3.13 11.73
C ALA A 27 0.50 1.97 12.71
N VAL A 28 1.63 1.97 13.41
CA VAL A 28 1.91 0.98 14.48
C VAL A 28 0.90 1.07 15.63
N LYS A 29 0.55 2.29 16.07
CA LYS A 29 -0.49 2.48 17.11
C LYS A 29 -1.86 2.02 16.65
N VAL A 30 -2.22 2.33 15.40
CA VAL A 30 -3.47 1.90 14.76
C VAL A 30 -3.51 0.37 14.71
N LEU A 31 -2.43 -0.30 14.27
CA LEU A 31 -2.39 -1.76 14.20
C LEU A 31 -2.68 -2.41 15.56
N LYS A 32 -2.02 -1.94 16.63
CA LYS A 32 -2.29 -2.39 18.01
C LYS A 32 -3.74 -2.13 18.42
N LYS A 33 -4.32 -0.99 18.02
CA LYS A 33 -5.73 -0.71 18.32
C LYS A 33 -6.65 -1.68 17.59
N LEU A 34 -6.38 -2.00 16.32
CA LEU A 34 -7.22 -2.88 15.51
C LEU A 34 -7.25 -4.32 16.03
N GLU A 35 -6.19 -4.79 16.71
CA GLU A 35 -6.18 -6.10 17.39
C GLU A 35 -7.28 -6.22 18.46
N THR A 36 -7.73 -5.09 19.03
CA THR A 36 -8.79 -5.05 20.07
C THR A 36 -10.20 -4.91 19.51
N LEU A 37 -10.36 -4.76 18.19
CA LEU A 37 -11.64 -4.44 17.56
C LEU A 37 -12.21 -5.65 16.81
N ASN A 38 -13.53 -5.77 16.82
CA ASN A 38 -14.21 -6.65 15.87
C ASN A 38 -14.17 -6.06 14.44
N GLU A 39 -14.66 -6.82 13.47
CA GLU A 39 -14.57 -6.43 12.05
C GLU A 39 -15.35 -5.15 11.74
N ALA A 40 -16.59 -5.03 12.22
CA ALA A 40 -17.42 -3.84 12.00
C ALA A 40 -16.79 -2.58 12.60
N GLN A 41 -16.24 -2.70 13.81
CA GLN A 41 -15.49 -1.63 14.48
C GLN A 41 -14.21 -1.28 13.71
N THR A 42 -13.51 -2.29 13.18
CA THR A 42 -12.30 -2.10 12.35
C THR A 42 -12.60 -1.24 11.14
N PHE A 43 -13.64 -1.54 10.36
CA PHE A 43 -14.01 -0.71 9.20
C PHE A 43 -14.40 0.71 9.60
N THR A 44 -15.15 0.86 10.69
CA THR A 44 -15.53 2.18 11.21
C THR A 44 -14.31 2.99 11.61
N TYR A 45 -13.30 2.35 12.22
CA TYR A 45 -12.07 2.99 12.63
C TYR A 45 -11.19 3.36 11.44
N LEU A 46 -10.96 2.44 10.50
CA LEU A 46 -10.16 2.66 9.29
C LEU A 46 -10.70 3.81 8.41
N ARG A 47 -12.01 4.04 8.40
CA ARG A 47 -12.60 5.17 7.65
C ARG A 47 -12.30 6.55 8.26
N LYS A 48 -11.96 6.58 9.56
CA LYS A 48 -11.72 7.81 10.33
C LYS A 48 -10.26 8.24 10.40
N ILE A 49 -9.31 7.31 10.22
CA ILE A 49 -7.88 7.63 10.28
C ILE A 49 -7.44 8.49 9.08
N ASP A 50 -6.30 9.16 9.25
CA ASP A 50 -5.63 9.90 8.16
C ASP A 50 -5.37 8.98 6.95
N PRO A 51 -5.64 9.40 5.70
CA PRO A 51 -5.41 8.58 4.51
C PRO A 51 -3.99 8.01 4.44
N PHE A 52 -2.98 8.83 4.69
CA PHE A 52 -1.58 8.41 4.63
C PHE A 52 -1.19 7.49 5.81
N VAL A 53 -1.89 7.58 6.95
CA VAL A 53 -1.75 6.58 8.01
C VAL A 53 -2.32 5.23 7.58
N MET A 54 -3.39 5.20 6.78
CA MET A 54 -3.88 3.95 6.20
C MET A 54 -2.88 3.35 5.21
N GLU A 55 -2.24 4.17 4.39
CA GLU A 55 -1.18 3.72 3.47
C GLU A 55 0.00 3.09 4.25
N GLU A 56 0.53 3.82 5.24
CA GLU A 56 1.62 3.32 6.09
C GLU A 56 1.20 2.11 6.93
N LEU A 57 -0.08 1.98 7.32
CA LEU A 57 -0.60 0.79 8.00
C LEU A 57 -0.43 -0.44 7.11
N ILE A 58 -0.90 -0.38 5.86
CA ILE A 58 -0.78 -1.51 4.93
C ILE A 58 0.70 -1.87 4.70
N LEU A 59 1.53 -0.86 4.41
CA LEU A 59 2.96 -1.09 4.17
C LEU A 59 3.64 -1.66 5.42
N THR A 60 3.29 -1.19 6.62
CA THR A 60 3.83 -1.71 7.88
C THR A 60 3.44 -3.16 8.13
N VAL A 61 2.23 -3.58 7.74
CA VAL A 61 1.83 -4.98 7.87
C VAL A 61 2.58 -5.87 6.87
N LEU A 62 2.74 -5.42 5.63
CA LEU A 62 3.51 -6.16 4.61
C LEU A 62 5.00 -6.26 4.95
N ASP A 63 5.58 -5.21 5.54
CA ASP A 63 6.99 -5.16 5.96
C ASP A 63 7.35 -6.18 7.06
N LYS A 64 6.34 -6.78 7.71
CA LYS A 64 6.54 -7.85 8.69
C LYS A 64 6.72 -9.24 8.05
N ARG A 65 6.41 -9.38 6.76
CA ARG A 65 6.54 -10.65 6.05
C ARG A 65 7.96 -10.87 5.59
N GLU A 66 8.50 -12.07 5.83
CA GLU A 66 9.87 -12.42 5.45
C GLU A 66 10.08 -12.52 3.93
N ASP A 67 9.00 -12.83 3.19
CA ASP A 67 9.00 -12.94 1.73
C ASP A 67 8.71 -11.60 1.03
N ILE A 68 8.65 -10.49 1.76
CA ILE A 68 8.36 -9.17 1.21
C ILE A 68 9.43 -8.16 1.59
N ARG A 69 9.87 -7.38 0.59
CA ARG A 69 10.66 -6.16 0.81
C ARG A 69 9.85 -4.93 0.44
N VAL A 70 9.53 -4.07 1.42
CA VAL A 70 8.77 -2.84 1.18
C VAL A 70 9.67 -1.69 0.70
N GLU A 71 9.19 -0.94 -0.29
CA GLU A 71 9.75 0.32 -0.76
C GLU A 71 8.71 1.44 -0.56
N ARG A 72 8.93 2.29 0.45
CA ARG A 72 8.03 3.40 0.77
C ARG A 72 8.36 4.63 -0.06
N ASN A 73 7.34 5.38 -0.46
CA ASN A 73 7.52 6.60 -1.25
C ASN A 73 8.29 7.66 -0.46
N LYS A 74 9.11 8.44 -1.15
CA LYS A 74 9.87 9.57 -0.56
C LYS A 74 9.01 10.83 -0.34
N LYS A 75 7.82 10.85 -0.92
CA LYS A 75 6.80 11.90 -0.83
C LYS A 75 5.44 11.21 -0.72
N TYR A 76 4.45 11.90 -0.15
CA TYR A 76 3.07 11.42 -0.07
C TYR A 76 2.18 11.96 -1.19
N THR A 77 2.68 12.91 -1.98
CA THR A 77 1.93 13.59 -3.03
C THR A 77 2.77 13.65 -4.30
N GLY A 78 2.14 13.44 -5.46
CA GLY A 78 2.78 13.50 -6.77
C GLY A 78 3.16 12.14 -7.36
N ASP A 79 2.79 11.03 -6.72
CA ASP A 79 3.11 9.67 -7.19
C ASP A 79 1.99 9.06 -8.06
N PHE A 80 1.20 9.90 -8.74
CA PHE A 80 0.09 9.51 -9.62
C PHE A 80 -0.94 8.53 -9.01
N GLY A 81 -1.00 8.46 -7.67
CA GLY A 81 -1.89 7.58 -6.93
C GLY A 81 -1.29 6.23 -6.51
N VAL A 82 0.01 5.99 -6.71
CA VAL A 82 0.71 4.84 -6.12
C VAL A 82 1.13 5.18 -4.70
N ASP A 83 0.56 4.51 -3.72
CA ASP A 83 0.76 4.82 -2.30
C ASP A 83 1.96 4.05 -1.70
N GLY A 84 2.43 3.01 -2.39
CA GLY A 84 3.65 2.31 -2.02
C GLY A 84 4.03 1.18 -2.97
N ARG A 85 5.25 0.69 -2.80
CA ARG A 85 5.83 -0.43 -3.56
C ARG A 85 6.27 -1.52 -2.59
N PHE A 86 6.25 -2.75 -3.06
CA PHE A 86 6.93 -3.85 -2.39
C PHE A 86 7.38 -4.88 -3.41
N TYR A 87 8.27 -5.77 -3.00
CA TYR A 87 8.79 -6.83 -3.85
C TYR A 87 8.56 -8.17 -3.17
N ILE A 88 7.92 -9.10 -3.88
CA ILE A 88 7.84 -10.49 -3.44
C ILE A 88 9.19 -11.15 -3.73
N LEU A 89 9.80 -11.73 -2.70
CA LEU A 89 11.08 -12.39 -2.76
C LEU A 89 10.88 -13.88 -3.00
N GLU A 90 11.34 -14.36 -4.14
CA GLU A 90 11.38 -15.78 -4.45
C GLU A 90 12.83 -16.24 -4.50
N ASN A 91 13.14 -17.36 -3.84
CA ASN A 91 14.48 -17.93 -3.84
C ASN A 91 14.97 -18.15 -5.27
N ASN A 92 16.18 -17.65 -5.56
CA ASN A 92 16.86 -17.79 -6.85
C ASN A 92 16.11 -17.18 -8.06
N LYS A 93 15.16 -16.26 -7.83
CA LYS A 93 14.49 -15.51 -8.89
C LYS A 93 14.59 -14.01 -8.69
N LYS A 94 14.31 -13.26 -9.76
CA LYS A 94 14.21 -11.80 -9.69
C LYS A 94 13.01 -11.42 -8.82
N PRO A 95 13.15 -10.47 -7.87
CA PRO A 95 12.03 -10.00 -7.06
C PRO A 95 10.89 -9.44 -7.93
N LEU A 96 9.66 -9.79 -7.59
CA LEU A 96 8.47 -9.38 -8.33
C LEU A 96 7.92 -8.07 -7.77
N LYS A 97 8.06 -7.00 -8.55
CA LYS A 97 7.62 -5.65 -8.16
C LYS A 97 6.09 -5.59 -8.08
N CYS A 98 5.57 -5.22 -6.93
CA CYS A 98 4.17 -4.95 -6.70
C CYS A 98 3.95 -3.48 -6.31
N ILE A 99 2.79 -2.94 -6.67
CA ILE A 99 2.38 -1.58 -6.27
C ILE A 99 1.04 -1.63 -5.54
N ILE A 100 0.81 -0.66 -4.65
CA ILE A 100 -0.46 -0.54 -3.93
C ILE A 100 -1.08 0.85 -4.12
N GLN A 101 -2.41 0.89 -4.05
CA GLN A 101 -3.18 2.09 -3.75
C GLN A 101 -4.20 1.77 -2.67
N ALA A 102 -4.25 2.54 -1.59
CA ALA A 102 -5.14 2.38 -0.46
C ALA A 102 -6.14 3.54 -0.37
N LYS A 103 -7.45 3.24 -0.27
CA LYS A 103 -8.50 4.26 -0.16
C LYS A 103 -9.55 3.95 0.90
N ARG A 104 -9.85 4.95 1.72
CA ARG A 104 -10.82 4.87 2.82
C ARG A 104 -12.24 5.29 2.41
N TYR A 105 -12.88 4.54 1.52
CA TYR A 105 -14.26 4.81 1.09
C TYR A 105 -15.31 4.49 2.16
N SER A 106 -16.30 5.37 2.31
CA SER A 106 -17.51 5.12 3.13
C SER A 106 -18.63 4.42 2.37
N SER A 107 -18.59 4.42 1.03
CA SER A 107 -19.63 3.88 0.16
C SER A 107 -19.04 3.05 -1.00
N LEU A 108 -19.47 3.27 -2.24
CA LEU A 108 -18.89 2.63 -3.42
C LEU A 108 -17.55 3.27 -3.77
N ILE A 109 -16.63 2.48 -4.33
CA ILE A 109 -15.39 3.02 -4.89
C ILE A 109 -15.69 3.91 -6.11
N ASN A 110 -14.79 4.85 -6.39
CA ASN A 110 -14.83 5.60 -7.64
C ASN A 110 -14.19 4.75 -8.76
N PRO A 111 -14.92 4.34 -9.81
CA PRO A 111 -14.36 3.54 -10.90
C PRO A 111 -13.19 4.23 -11.61
N LYS A 112 -13.14 5.56 -11.60
CA LYS A 112 -12.04 6.34 -12.19
C LYS A 112 -10.71 6.02 -11.51
N HIS A 113 -10.68 5.98 -10.18
CA HIS A 113 -9.45 5.68 -9.44
C HIS A 113 -8.93 4.28 -9.73
N LEU A 114 -9.83 3.30 -9.89
CA LEU A 114 -9.46 1.93 -10.24
C LEU A 114 -8.82 1.86 -11.64
N LYS A 115 -9.37 2.59 -12.61
CA LYS A 115 -8.80 2.71 -13.97
C LYS A 115 -7.46 3.43 -13.99
N GLU A 116 -7.35 4.55 -13.27
CA GLU A 116 -6.11 5.30 -13.10
C GLU A 116 -5.02 4.42 -12.49
N PHE A 117 -5.36 3.62 -11.46
CA PHE A 117 -4.43 2.68 -10.85
C PHE A 117 -4.03 1.55 -11.81
N ALA A 118 -4.95 1.01 -12.60
CA ALA A 118 -4.62 0.01 -13.64
C ALA A 118 -3.55 0.54 -14.62
N ASN A 119 -3.67 1.80 -15.04
CA ASN A 119 -2.65 2.44 -15.87
C ASN A 119 -1.29 2.51 -15.15
N GLN A 120 -1.27 2.86 -13.86
CA GLN A 120 -0.03 2.91 -13.08
C GLN A 120 0.68 1.56 -12.99
N ILE A 121 -0.06 0.44 -12.96
CA ILE A 121 0.53 -0.90 -12.97
C ILE A 121 1.36 -1.10 -14.25
N HIS A 122 0.84 -0.65 -15.40
CA HIS A 122 1.55 -0.71 -16.68
C HIS A 122 2.74 0.27 -16.75
N GLU A 123 2.53 1.54 -16.39
CA GLU A 123 3.59 2.57 -16.38
C GLU A 123 4.79 2.17 -15.52
N GLU A 124 4.52 1.49 -14.40
CA GLU A 124 5.57 1.04 -13.47
C GLU A 124 6.16 -0.33 -13.80
N ASN A 125 5.69 -0.98 -14.86
CA ASN A 125 6.00 -2.37 -15.23
C ASN A 125 5.90 -3.30 -14.00
N ALA A 126 4.81 -3.14 -13.24
CA ALA A 126 4.59 -3.91 -12.02
C ALA A 126 4.02 -5.29 -12.36
N TYR A 127 4.53 -6.31 -11.64
CA TYR A 127 4.05 -7.68 -11.72
C TYR A 127 2.59 -7.78 -11.27
N LEU A 128 2.23 -7.08 -10.18
CA LEU A 128 0.88 -7.07 -9.62
C LEU A 128 0.58 -5.72 -8.95
N GLY A 129 -0.64 -5.22 -9.09
CA GLY A 129 -1.14 -4.05 -8.38
C GLY A 129 -2.29 -4.40 -7.46
N PHE A 130 -2.28 -3.85 -6.25
CA PHE A 130 -3.33 -4.05 -5.25
C PHE A 130 -4.10 -2.75 -5.01
N PHE A 131 -5.37 -2.74 -5.40
CA PHE A 131 -6.31 -1.66 -5.10
C PHE A 131 -7.07 -1.99 -3.81
N ILE A 132 -6.66 -1.39 -2.72
CA ILE A 132 -7.04 -1.72 -1.35
C ILE A 132 -8.06 -0.70 -0.84
N HIS A 133 -9.21 -1.14 -0.33
CA HIS A 133 -10.21 -0.19 0.16
C HIS A 133 -11.17 -0.67 1.24
N THR A 134 -11.76 0.29 1.97
CA THR A 134 -12.82 0.03 2.98
C THR A 134 -14.24 0.16 2.46
N GLY A 135 -14.43 0.57 1.19
CA GLY A 135 -15.74 0.69 0.55
C GLY A 135 -16.26 -0.60 -0.06
N ARG A 136 -17.27 -0.48 -0.94
CA ARG A 136 -17.84 -1.56 -1.73
C ARG A 136 -17.42 -1.45 -3.21
N THR A 137 -17.23 -2.58 -3.86
CA THR A 137 -16.95 -2.66 -5.29
C THR A 137 -18.26 -2.88 -6.04
N SER A 138 -18.55 -2.06 -7.05
CA SER A 138 -19.70 -2.30 -7.94
C SER A 138 -19.45 -3.52 -8.85
N LYS A 139 -20.51 -4.15 -9.39
CA LYS A 139 -20.37 -5.26 -10.35
C LYS A 139 -19.48 -4.87 -11.54
N ASN A 140 -19.68 -3.66 -12.08
CA ASN A 140 -18.91 -3.15 -13.21
C ASN A 140 -17.43 -2.92 -12.85
N SER A 141 -17.15 -2.36 -11.68
CA SER A 141 -15.77 -2.17 -11.21
C SER A 141 -15.07 -3.51 -10.95
N PHE A 142 -15.80 -4.50 -10.44
CA PHE A 142 -15.27 -5.84 -10.23
C PHE A 142 -14.97 -6.54 -11.56
N ALA A 143 -15.89 -6.47 -12.53
CA ALA A 143 -15.69 -7.01 -13.88
C ALA A 143 -14.49 -6.35 -14.57
N PHE A 144 -14.35 -5.03 -14.45
CA PHE A 144 -13.17 -4.32 -14.96
C PHE A 144 -11.88 -4.84 -14.32
N ALA A 145 -11.82 -4.95 -12.98
CA ALA A 145 -10.62 -5.47 -12.32
C ALA A 145 -10.28 -6.89 -12.80
N LYS A 146 -11.28 -7.76 -12.97
CA LYS A 146 -11.07 -9.12 -13.50
C LYS A 146 -10.62 -9.17 -14.96
N SER A 147 -10.89 -8.13 -15.76
CA SER A 147 -10.38 -8.01 -17.12
C SER A 147 -8.91 -7.56 -17.20
N VAL A 148 -8.33 -7.11 -16.08
CA VAL A 148 -6.93 -6.68 -16.00
C VAL A 148 -6.11 -7.76 -15.27
N ASN A 149 -5.23 -8.44 -16.00
CA ASN A 149 -4.54 -9.66 -15.53
C ASN A 149 -3.73 -9.49 -14.24
N ASN A 150 -3.24 -8.29 -13.96
CA ASN A 150 -2.34 -7.99 -12.85
C ASN A 150 -2.90 -6.94 -11.89
N LEU A 151 -4.23 -6.91 -11.72
CA LEU A 151 -4.92 -6.03 -10.77
C LEU A 151 -5.78 -6.82 -9.79
N GLU A 152 -5.51 -6.68 -8.51
CA GLU A 152 -6.25 -7.28 -7.42
C GLU A 152 -6.97 -6.24 -6.56
N ILE A 153 -8.23 -6.53 -6.20
CA ILE A 153 -9.01 -5.71 -5.26
C ILE A 153 -9.00 -6.35 -3.88
N ILE A 154 -8.42 -5.67 -2.89
CA ILE A 154 -8.47 -6.11 -1.49
C ILE A 154 -9.48 -5.23 -0.73
N SER A 155 -10.61 -5.81 -0.36
CA SER A 155 -11.65 -5.15 0.44
C SER A 155 -12.40 -6.16 1.30
N GLY A 156 -13.31 -5.69 2.17
CA GLY A 156 -14.09 -6.58 3.03
C GLY A 156 -13.18 -7.52 3.83
N GLN A 157 -13.51 -8.81 3.86
CA GLN A 157 -12.72 -9.78 4.62
C GLN A 157 -11.27 -9.93 4.16
N ARG A 158 -10.99 -9.73 2.87
CA ARG A 158 -9.60 -9.74 2.38
C ARG A 158 -8.78 -8.61 3.02
N LEU A 159 -9.37 -7.43 3.22
CA LEU A 159 -8.70 -6.34 3.92
C LEU A 159 -8.45 -6.66 5.40
N ILE A 160 -9.40 -7.33 6.07
CA ILE A 160 -9.21 -7.76 7.46
C ILE A 160 -8.06 -8.78 7.56
N LYS A 161 -8.03 -9.77 6.67
CA LYS A 161 -6.94 -10.75 6.60
C LYS A 161 -5.60 -10.08 6.30
N LEU A 162 -5.55 -9.17 5.33
CA LEU A 162 -4.36 -8.37 5.03
C LEU A 162 -3.85 -7.66 6.30
N ILE A 163 -4.71 -6.94 7.02
CA ILE A 163 -4.30 -6.18 8.21
C ILE A 163 -3.83 -7.08 9.34
N ARG A 164 -4.48 -8.22 9.55
CA ARG A 164 -4.20 -9.11 10.69
C ARG A 164 -2.96 -9.97 10.47
N VAL A 165 -2.79 -10.52 9.27
CA VAL A 165 -1.77 -11.54 8.99
C VAL A 165 -0.95 -11.27 7.72
N GLY A 166 -1.15 -10.13 7.06
CA GLY A 166 -0.42 -9.79 5.85
C GLY A 166 -0.84 -10.57 4.60
N ALA A 167 -1.99 -11.24 4.60
CA ALA A 167 -2.49 -12.02 3.46
C ALA A 167 -2.84 -11.11 2.26
N LEU A 168 -2.44 -11.52 1.06
CA LEU A 168 -2.66 -10.79 -0.19
C LEU A 168 -3.66 -11.50 -1.14
N ASP A 169 -4.08 -12.71 -0.79
CA ASP A 169 -5.01 -13.58 -1.51
C ASP A 169 -6.48 -13.35 -1.15
#